data_AF-A0A1F3FQG1-F1
#
_entry.id   AF-A0A1F3FQG1-F1
#
_cell.length_a   1.000
_cell.length_b   1.000
_cell.length_c   1.000
_cell.angle_alpha   90.00
_cell.angle_beta   90.00
_cell.angle_gamma   90.00
#
_symmetry.space_group_name_H-M   'P 1'
#
loop_
_entity.id
_entity.type
_entity.pdbx_description
1 polymer ?
#
loop_
_entity_poly.entity_id
_entity_poly.type
_entity_poly.pdbx_seq_one_letter_code
_entity_poly.pdbx_strand_id
1 'polypeptide(L)'
;MEKLEKKPFNKRSFTSIAMFVSLLGLPLSGIMNHNLQFEGLTVERHFWMSVHNMSALLFTIFAMVHVCYNWKALITYTKKLKQTTISKEAFWAILLVVFIVGVFSSHAFHAR
;
A
#
# COMPACT_ATOMS: atom_id res chain seq x y z
N MET A 1 -8.80 -17.80 44.30
CA MET A 1 -8.37 -17.91 42.88
C MET A 1 -8.90 -16.71 42.14
N GLU A 2 -8.02 -15.78 41.78
CA GLU A 2 -8.35 -14.59 41.00
C GLU A 2 -8.75 -15.03 39.58
N LYS A 3 -9.98 -14.70 39.15
CA LYS A 3 -10.43 -14.99 37.78
C LYS A 3 -9.76 -13.98 36.86
N LEU A 4 -8.77 -14.42 36.08
CA LEU A 4 -8.23 -13.64 34.99
C LEU A 4 -9.31 -13.41 33.93
N GLU A 5 -9.87 -12.19 33.88
CA GLU A 5 -10.78 -11.80 32.81
C GLU A 5 -10.03 -11.78 31.47
N LYS A 6 -10.44 -12.66 30.54
CA LYS A 6 -9.86 -12.67 29.18
C LYS A 6 -10.31 -11.42 28.43
N LYS A 7 -9.35 -10.54 28.12
CA LYS A 7 -9.58 -9.39 27.24
C LYS A 7 -10.04 -9.87 25.86
N PRO A 8 -11.12 -9.30 25.27
CA PRO A 8 -11.60 -9.69 23.96
C PRO A 8 -10.59 -9.35 22.87
N PHE A 9 -10.53 -10.18 21.83
CA PHE A 9 -9.63 -10.00 20.69
C PHE A 9 -9.91 -8.69 19.94
N ASN A 10 -8.88 -7.85 19.76
CA ASN A 10 -9.02 -6.58 19.05
C ASN A 10 -8.89 -6.76 17.54
N LYS A 11 -10.02 -7.05 16.88
CA LYS A 11 -10.12 -7.24 15.43
C LYS A 11 -9.57 -6.06 14.63
N ARG A 12 -9.79 -4.82 15.09
CA ARG A 12 -9.37 -3.60 14.37
C ARG A 12 -7.85 -3.47 14.32
N SER A 13 -7.19 -3.65 15.46
CA SER A 13 -5.73 -3.63 15.54
C SER A 13 -5.12 -4.78 14.73
N PHE A 14 -5.69 -5.98 14.84
CA PHE A 14 -5.25 -7.12 14.04
C PHE A 14 -5.32 -6.84 12.54
N THR A 15 -6.46 -6.37 12.02
CA THR A 15 -6.62 -6.02 10.60
C THR A 15 -5.61 -4.97 10.17
N SER A 16 -5.35 -3.95 10.99
CA SER A 16 -4.43 -2.86 10.64
C SER A 16 -2.98 -3.35 10.57
N ILE A 17 -2.56 -4.19 11.52
CA ILE A 17 -1.22 -4.79 11.51
C ILE A 17 -1.06 -5.75 10.34
N ALA A 18 -2.04 -6.61 10.09
CA ALA A 18 -1.99 -7.56 8.98
C ALA A 18 -1.93 -6.85 7.62
N MET A 19 -2.73 -5.78 7.45
CA MET A 19 -2.66 -4.90 6.29
C MET A 19 -1.27 -4.27 6.15
N PHE A 20 -0.71 -3.72 7.23
CA PHE A 20 0.59 -3.06 7.21
C PHE A 20 1.74 -4.03 6.87
N VAL A 21 1.77 -5.23 7.46
CA VAL A 21 2.77 -6.24 7.14
C VAL A 21 2.66 -6.68 5.67
N SER A 22 1.44 -6.87 5.17
CA SER A 22 1.21 -7.19 3.75
C SER A 22 1.68 -6.06 2.84
N LEU A 23 1.45 -4.81 3.25
CA LEU A 23 1.92 -3.62 2.52
C LEU A 23 3.44 -3.57 2.43
N LEU A 24 4.17 -3.93 3.49
CA LEU A 24 5.64 -3.98 3.46
C LEU A 24 6.16 -5.10 2.55
N GLY A 25 5.44 -6.21 2.45
CA GLY A 25 5.77 -7.31 1.53
C GLY A 25 5.75 -6.89 0.06
N LEU A 26 4.86 -5.96 -0.32
CA LEU A 26 4.69 -5.51 -1.70
C LEU A 26 5.92 -4.80 -2.31
N PRO A 27 6.49 -3.72 -1.73
CA PRO A 27 7.66 -3.07 -2.30
C PRO A 27 8.89 -3.97 -2.26
N LEU A 28 9.08 -4.76 -1.19
CA LEU A 28 10.20 -5.69 -1.09
C LEU A 28 10.18 -6.74 -2.20
N SER A 29 9.05 -7.44 -2.36
CA SER A 29 8.88 -8.42 -3.43
C SER A 29 8.78 -7.79 -4.82
N GLY A 30 8.28 -6.56 -4.93
CA GLY A 30 8.21 -5.80 -6.17
C GLY A 30 9.59 -5.45 -6.73
N ILE A 31 10.52 -5.03 -5.86
CA ILE A 31 11.92 -4.79 -6.25
C ILE A 31 12.57 -6.10 -6.74
N MET A 32 12.34 -7.21 -6.04
CA MET A 32 12.88 -8.51 -6.45
C MET A 32 12.30 -8.98 -7.78
N ASN A 33 10.98 -8.85 -7.98
CA ASN A 33 10.33 -9.15 -9.26
C ASN A 33 10.85 -8.26 -10.39
N HIS A 34 11.13 -6.99 -10.12
CA HIS A 34 11.73 -6.08 -11.10
C HIS A 34 13.14 -6.51 -11.49
N ASN A 35 13.98 -6.93 -10.53
CA ASN A 35 15.33 -7.40 -10.81
C ASN A 35 15.33 -8.71 -11.62
N LEU A 36 14.42 -9.63 -11.32
CA LEU A 36 14.30 -10.94 -11.98
C LEU A 36 13.39 -10.92 -13.22
N GLN A 37 12.91 -9.76 -13.66
CA GLN A 37 11.82 -9.66 -14.65
C GLN A 37 12.19 -10.26 -16.03
N PHE A 38 13.47 -10.22 -16.39
CA PHE A 38 14.00 -10.71 -17.67
C PHE A 38 14.57 -12.14 -17.58
N GLU A 39 14.61 -12.73 -16.38
CA GLU A 39 15.03 -14.11 -16.22
C GLU A 39 13.94 -15.09 -16.66
N GLY A 40 14.37 -16.32 -17.00
CA GLY A 40 13.46 -17.45 -17.15
C GLY A 40 12.65 -17.72 -15.87
N LEU A 41 11.74 -18.69 -15.90
CA LEU A 41 10.97 -19.06 -14.71
C LEU A 41 11.84 -19.87 -13.73
N THR A 42 12.74 -19.19 -13.03
CA THR A 42 13.57 -19.77 -11.96
C THR A 42 12.77 -19.95 -10.68
N VAL A 43 13.25 -20.81 -9.78
CA VAL A 43 12.63 -21.03 -8.46
C VAL A 43 12.56 -19.73 -7.66
N GLU A 44 13.61 -18.91 -7.71
CA GLU A 44 13.68 -17.61 -7.03
C GLU A 44 12.65 -16.63 -7.57
N ARG A 45 12.52 -16.53 -8.91
CA ARG A 45 11.51 -15.67 -9.53
C ARG A 45 10.10 -16.12 -9.16
N HIS A 46 9.83 -17.43 -9.20
CA HIS A 46 8.53 -17.97 -8.82
C HIS A 46 8.21 -17.72 -7.32
N PHE A 47 9.21 -17.83 -6.44
CA PHE A 47 9.06 -17.52 -5.02
C PHE A 47 8.68 -16.04 -4.81
N TRP A 48 9.43 -15.09 -5.36
CA TRP A 48 9.14 -13.67 -5.20
C TRP A 48 7.81 -13.25 -5.84
N MET A 49 7.46 -13.85 -6.97
CA MET A 49 6.16 -13.68 -7.59
C MET A 49 5.02 -14.18 -6.69
N SER A 50 5.20 -15.34 -6.05
CA SER A 50 4.23 -15.90 -5.12
C SER A 50 4.07 -15.03 -3.86
N VAL A 51 5.18 -14.57 -3.28
CA VAL A 51 5.18 -13.65 -2.14
C VAL A 51 4.45 -12.35 -2.49
N HIS A 52 4.73 -11.78 -3.67
CA HIS A 52 4.09 -10.55 -4.13
C HIS A 52 2.57 -10.73 -4.29
N ASN A 53 2.17 -11.79 -5.00
CA ASN A 53 0.76 -12.07 -5.26
C ASN A 53 -0.03 -12.34 -3.98
N MET A 54 0.53 -13.13 -3.07
CA MET A 54 -0.12 -13.39 -1.78
C MET A 54 -0.16 -12.15 -0.90
N SER A 55 0.89 -11.34 -0.87
CA SER A 55 0.91 -10.06 -0.15
C SER A 55 -0.15 -9.10 -0.72
N ALA A 56 -0.30 -9.03 -2.05
CA ALA A 56 -1.32 -8.21 -2.71
C ALA A 56 -2.73 -8.67 -2.37
N LEU A 57 -2.98 -9.98 -2.40
CA LEU A 57 -4.28 -10.55 -2.03
C LEU A 57 -4.64 -10.26 -0.58
N LEU A 58 -3.72 -10.53 0.36
CA LEU A 58 -3.93 -10.27 1.78
C LEU A 58 -4.10 -8.78 2.05
N PHE A 59 -3.26 -7.92 1.46
CA PHE A 59 -3.39 -6.48 1.57
C PHE A 59 -4.76 -6.01 1.11
N THR A 60 -5.24 -6.49 -0.04
CA THR A 60 -6.56 -6.12 -0.58
C THR A 60 -7.69 -6.54 0.35
N ILE A 61 -7.69 -7.78 0.83
CA ILE A 61 -8.71 -8.28 1.75
C ILE A 61 -8.70 -7.48 3.05
N PHE A 62 -7.54 -7.30 3.68
CA PHE A 62 -7.45 -6.55 4.94
C PHE A 62 -7.74 -5.06 4.74
N ALA A 63 -7.42 -4.47 3.60
CA ALA A 63 -7.79 -3.10 3.26
C ALA A 63 -9.31 -2.93 3.18
N MET A 64 -10.02 -3.85 2.51
CA MET A 64 -11.49 -3.84 2.47
C MET A 64 -12.08 -3.94 3.89
N VAL A 65 -11.59 -4.90 4.70
CA VAL A 65 -12.04 -5.07 6.08
C VAL A 65 -11.71 -3.83 6.94
N HIS A 66 -10.53 -3.25 6.76
CA HIS A 66 -10.08 -2.04 7.46
C HIS A 66 -11.01 -0.87 7.14
N VAL A 67 -11.36 -0.67 5.86
CA VAL A 67 -12.32 0.37 5.44
C VAL A 67 -13.69 0.12 6.06
N CYS A 68 -14.20 -1.12 6.03
CA CYS A 68 -15.48 -1.46 6.66
C CYS A 68 -15.49 -1.15 8.17
N TYR A 69 -14.43 -1.49 8.90
CA TYR A 69 -14.32 -1.22 10.34
C TYR A 69 -14.14 0.26 10.68
N ASN A 70 -13.57 1.06 9.76
CA ASN A 70 -13.29 2.47 9.96
C ASN A 70 -14.17 3.39 9.09
N TRP A 71 -15.27 2.89 8.54
CA TRP A 71 -16.13 3.60 7.59
C TRP A 71 -16.62 4.96 8.10
N LYS A 72 -17.04 5.01 9.37
CA LYS A 72 -17.48 6.27 10.02
C LYS A 72 -16.36 7.30 10.09
N ALA A 73 -15.14 6.87 10.42
CA ALA A 73 -13.98 7.76 10.46
C ALA A 73 -13.66 8.27 9.05
N LEU A 74 -13.67 7.39 8.05
CA LEU A 74 -13.42 7.73 6.66
C LEU A 74 -14.41 8.77 6.13
N ILE A 75 -15.72 8.59 6.36
CA ILE A 75 -16.74 9.60 5.98
C ILE A 75 -16.50 10.94 6.69
N THR A 76 -16.08 10.90 7.95
CA THR A 76 -15.83 12.14 8.71
C THR A 76 -14.64 12.89 8.13
N TYR A 77 -13.55 12.19 7.78
CA TYR A 77 -12.40 12.80 7.12
C TYR A 77 -12.74 13.32 5.72
N THR A 78 -13.51 12.60 4.92
CA THR A 78 -13.90 13.06 3.57
C THR A 78 -14.82 14.28 3.62
N LYS A 79 -15.73 14.35 4.60
CA LYS A 79 -16.53 15.56 4.85
C LYS A 79 -15.67 16.75 5.27
N LYS A 80 -14.64 16.53 6.09
CA LYS A 80 -13.67 17.60 6.45
C LYS A 80 -12.81 18.02 5.26
N LEU A 81 -12.39 17.09 4.39
CA LEU A 81 -11.65 17.41 3.17
C LEU A 81 -12.43 18.34 2.22
N LYS A 82 -13.77 18.27 2.19
CA LYS A 82 -14.58 19.26 1.45
C LYS A 82 -14.44 20.69 2.00
N GLN A 83 -14.02 20.85 3.24
CA GLN A 83 -13.77 22.15 3.88
C GLN A 83 -12.29 22.56 3.78
N THR A 84 -11.39 21.61 3.55
CA THR A 84 -9.96 21.87 3.37
C THR A 84 -9.68 22.16 1.90
N THR A 85 -9.42 23.42 1.56
CA THR A 85 -8.92 23.78 0.23
C THR A 85 -7.46 23.33 0.10
N ILE A 86 -7.09 22.75 -1.05
CA ILE A 86 -5.68 22.45 -1.36
C ILE A 86 -4.97 23.80 -1.47
N SER A 87 -3.90 24.00 -0.70
CA SER A 87 -3.13 25.23 -0.79
C SER A 87 -2.44 25.33 -2.15
N LYS A 88 -2.16 26.56 -2.62
CA LYS A 88 -1.48 26.76 -3.91
C LYS A 88 -0.12 26.08 -3.92
N GLU A 89 0.58 26.10 -2.78
CA GLU A 89 1.88 25.45 -2.59
C GLU A 89 1.79 23.94 -2.75
N ALA A 90 0.78 23.31 -2.14
CA ALA A 90 0.56 21.87 -2.27
C ALA A 90 0.25 21.48 -3.73
N PHE A 91 -0.54 22.30 -4.43
CA PHE A 91 -0.82 22.08 -5.85
C PHE A 91 0.43 22.18 -6.72
N TRP A 92 1.26 23.23 -6.51
CA TRP A 92 2.52 23.39 -7.23
C TRP A 92 3.53 22.28 -6.90
N ALA A 93 3.60 21.84 -5.65
CA ALA A 93 4.44 20.71 -5.26
C ALA A 93 4.02 19.42 -5.98
N ILE A 94 2.71 19.14 -6.05
CA ILE A 94 2.19 17.98 -6.79
C ILE A 94 2.56 18.09 -8.27
N LEU A 95 2.32 19.25 -8.91
CA LEU A 95 2.68 19.47 -10.31
C LEU A 95 4.18 19.29 -10.56
N LEU A 96 5.03 19.83 -9.69
CA LEU A 96 6.47 19.71 -9.80
C LEU A 96 6.91 18.24 -9.72
N VAL A 97 6.39 17.47 -8.76
CA VAL A 97 6.72 16.05 -8.63
C VAL A 97 6.28 15.27 -9.87
N VAL A 98 5.04 15.49 -10.34
CA VAL A 98 4.52 14.84 -11.55
C VAL A 98 5.38 15.20 -12.77
N PHE A 99 5.78 16.47 -12.90
CA PHE A 99 6.65 16.94 -13.97
C PHE A 99 8.03 16.27 -13.92
N ILE A 100 8.70 16.28 -12.76
CA ILE A 100 10.02 15.67 -12.58
C ILE A 100 9.95 14.17 -12.91
N VAL A 101 9.02 13.44 -12.29
CA VAL A 101 8.87 11.99 -12.52
C VAL A 101 8.57 11.71 -13.99
N GLY A 102 7.68 12.49 -14.62
CA GLY A 102 7.35 12.37 -16.03
C GLY A 102 8.55 12.60 -16.95
N VAL A 103 9.30 13.70 -16.76
CA VAL A 103 10.48 14.03 -17.56
C VAL A 103 11.56 12.97 -17.41
N PHE A 104 11.91 12.57 -16.19
CA PHE A 104 12.94 11.54 -15.95
C PHE A 104 12.54 10.19 -16.56
N SER A 105 11.27 9.81 -16.43
CA SER A 105 10.77 8.56 -17.03
C SER A 105 10.73 8.64 -18.56
N SER A 106 10.47 9.82 -19.14
CA SER A 106 10.42 10.02 -20.59
C SER A 106 11.78 9.84 -21.28
N HIS A 107 12.90 10.02 -20.57
CA HIS A 107 14.24 9.77 -21.10
C HIS A 107 14.42 8.30 -21.54
N ALA A 108 13.74 7.36 -20.88
CA ALA A 108 13.76 5.95 -21.26
C ALA A 108 13.19 5.68 -22.67
N PHE A 109 12.31 6.57 -23.19
CA PHE A 109 11.71 6.43 -24.51
C PHE A 109 12.50 7.13 -25.63
N HIS A 110 13.35 8.12 -25.29
CA HIS A 110 14.19 8.83 -26.26
C HIS A 110 15.61 8.27 -26.38
N ALA A 111 16.06 7.44 -25.43
CA ALA A 111 17.38 6.78 -25.46
C ALA A 111 17.41 5.50 -26.33
N ARG A 112 16.45 5.35 -27.26
CA ARG A 112 16.33 4.20 -28.18
C ARG A 112 16.86 4.53 -29.56
#